data_AF-A0A0B8NTI7-F1
#
_entry.id   AF-A0A0B8NTI7-F1
#
_cell.length_a   1.000
_cell.length_b   1.000
_cell.length_c   1.000
_cell.angle_alpha   90.00
_cell.angle_beta   90.00
_cell.angle_gamma   90.00
#
_symmetry.space_group_name_H-M   'P 1'
#
loop_
_entity.id
_entity.type
_entity.pdbx_description
1 polymer ?
#
loop_
_entity_poly.entity_id
_entity_poly.type
_entity_poly.pdbx_seq_one_letter_code
_entity_poly.pdbx_strand_id
1 'polypeptide(L)'
;MRLIPLTNAEKVGKWAARHIVEKINAFQPTAERPFVLGLPTGGTPMTTYKELINLYQQGEVSFKHVVTFNMDEYVGIDLSIQSLTALSCITTSSTMLISKMTTSIFLMV
;
A
#
# COMPACT_ATOMS: atom_id res chain seq x y z
N MET A 1 23.26 -0.94 1.76
CA MET A 1 22.47 0.30 1.54
C MET A 1 22.53 0.64 0.05
N ARG A 2 21.41 1.00 -0.59
CA ARG A 2 21.34 1.37 -2.01
C ARG A 2 20.74 2.76 -2.15
N LEU A 3 21.40 3.67 -2.85
CA LEU A 3 20.92 5.02 -3.14
C LEU A 3 20.44 5.10 -4.59
N ILE A 4 19.24 5.65 -4.81
CA ILE A 4 18.61 5.75 -6.13
C ILE A 4 18.12 7.19 -6.32
N PRO A 5 18.91 8.06 -6.96
CA PRO A 5 18.50 9.43 -7.21
C PRO A 5 17.43 9.47 -8.31
N LEU A 6 16.31 10.11 -8.03
CA LEU A 6 15.21 10.30 -8.98
C LEU A 6 14.84 11.78 -9.03
N THR A 7 14.37 12.22 -10.19
CA THR A 7 14.25 13.67 -10.48
C THR A 7 13.04 14.34 -9.85
N ASN A 8 12.05 13.58 -9.36
CA ASN A 8 10.84 14.12 -8.72
C ASN A 8 10.15 13.08 -7.82
N ALA A 9 9.24 13.55 -6.97
CA ALA A 9 8.51 12.72 -6.00
C ALA A 9 7.60 11.65 -6.65
N GLU A 10 7.09 11.91 -7.85
CA GLU A 10 6.25 10.95 -8.58
C GLU A 10 7.07 9.72 -9.00
N LYS A 11 8.26 9.93 -9.56
CA LYS A 11 9.18 8.84 -9.93
C LYS A 11 9.62 8.05 -8.71
N VAL A 12 9.85 8.70 -7.57
CA VAL A 12 10.18 8.02 -6.30
C VAL A 12 9.03 7.08 -5.90
N GLY A 13 7.79 7.59 -5.94
CA GLY A 13 6.61 6.79 -5.63
C GLY A 13 6.46 5.56 -6.52
N LYS A 14 6.55 5.77 -7.84
CA LYS A 14 6.46 4.70 -8.84
C LYS A 14 7.56 3.66 -8.69
N TRP A 15 8.79 4.10 -8.48
CA TRP A 15 9.92 3.19 -8.28
C TRP A 15 9.73 2.35 -7.01
N ALA A 16 9.33 2.98 -5.90
CA ALA A 16 9.08 2.27 -4.64
C ALA A 16 7.93 1.24 -4.79
N ALA A 17 6.84 1.61 -5.47
CA ALA A 17 5.72 0.71 -5.71
C ALA A 17 6.13 -0.52 -6.54
N ARG A 18 6.85 -0.28 -7.66
CA ARG A 18 7.42 -1.35 -8.49
C ARG A 18 8.33 -2.26 -7.69
N HIS A 19 9.21 -1.69 -6.86
CA HIS A 19 10.10 -2.47 -6.01
C HIS A 19 9.35 -3.35 -5.01
N ILE A 20 8.29 -2.84 -4.39
CA ILE A 20 7.44 -3.61 -3.48
C ILE A 20 6.75 -4.75 -4.23
N VAL A 21 6.17 -4.50 -5.40
CA VAL A 21 5.52 -5.52 -6.23
C VAL A 21 6.49 -6.62 -6.64
N GLU A 22 7.69 -6.26 -7.09
CA GLU A 22 8.74 -7.23 -7.42
C GLU A 22 9.07 -8.13 -6.22
N LYS A 23 9.12 -7.56 -5.01
CA LYS A 23 9.38 -8.33 -3.78
C LYS A 23 8.23 -9.25 -3.41
N ILE A 24 6.99 -8.80 -3.53
CA ILE A 24 5.80 -9.62 -3.27
C ILE A 24 5.77 -10.80 -4.25
N ASN A 25 5.91 -10.53 -5.55
CA ASN A 25 5.85 -11.55 -6.59
C ASN A 25 7.01 -12.55 -6.47
N ALA A 26 8.23 -12.08 -6.18
CA ALA A 26 9.38 -12.96 -5.97
C ALA A 26 9.24 -13.84 -4.70
N PHE A 27 8.55 -13.33 -3.68
CA PHE A 27 8.33 -14.07 -2.43
C PHE A 27 7.25 -15.16 -2.56
N GLN A 28 6.31 -15.02 -3.50
CA GLN A 28 5.20 -15.96 -3.74
C GLN A 28 4.42 -16.29 -2.45
N PRO A 29 3.74 -15.30 -1.84
CA PRO A 29 3.08 -15.49 -0.55
C PRO A 29 1.93 -16.51 -0.62
N THR A 30 1.81 -17.30 0.44
CA THR A 30 0.71 -18.26 0.65
C THR A 30 -0.03 -17.96 1.94
N ALA A 31 -1.12 -18.69 2.22
CA ALA A 31 -1.87 -18.51 3.46
C ALA A 31 -1.02 -18.83 4.71
N GLU A 32 -0.15 -19.83 4.62
CA GLU A 32 0.73 -20.29 5.70
C GLU A 32 1.98 -19.41 5.83
N ARG A 33 2.37 -18.73 4.74
CA ARG A 33 3.53 -17.84 4.69
C ARG A 33 3.16 -16.52 4.00
N PRO A 34 2.46 -15.63 4.72
CA PRO A 34 2.05 -14.34 4.17
C PRO A 34 3.25 -13.40 3.99
N PHE A 35 3.15 -12.47 3.03
CA PHE A 35 4.08 -11.36 2.90
C PHE A 35 3.65 -10.24 3.86
N VAL A 36 4.53 -9.85 4.78
CA VAL A 36 4.21 -8.84 5.80
C VAL A 36 4.74 -7.48 5.34
N LEU A 37 3.84 -6.50 5.17
CA LEU A 37 4.14 -5.17 4.63
C LEU A 37 3.79 -4.07 5.64
N GLY A 38 4.80 -3.33 6.09
CA GLY A 38 4.61 -2.13 6.91
C GLY A 38 4.23 -0.92 6.05
N LEU A 39 3.23 -0.16 6.50
CA LEU A 39 2.75 1.06 5.85
C LEU A 39 3.03 2.28 6.74
N PRO A 40 3.97 3.17 6.36
CA PRO A 40 4.21 4.40 7.09
C PRO A 40 3.12 5.45 6.82
N THR A 41 2.96 6.38 7.77
CA THR A 41 2.09 7.55 7.58
C THR A 41 2.81 8.69 6.84
N GLY A 42 2.06 9.77 6.52
CA GLY A 42 2.59 10.99 5.92
C GLY A 42 2.38 11.11 4.41
N GLY A 43 2.69 12.31 3.89
CA GLY A 43 2.41 12.68 2.49
C GLY A 43 3.32 12.03 1.45
N THR A 44 4.57 11.73 1.82
CA THR A 44 5.57 11.14 0.90
C THR A 44 5.15 9.80 0.28
N PRO A 45 4.67 8.79 1.05
CA PRO A 45 4.29 7.50 0.48
C PRO A 45 3.00 7.53 -0.38
N MET A 46 2.33 8.68 -0.52
CA MET A 46 1.07 8.78 -1.28
C MET A 46 1.20 8.40 -2.75
N THR A 47 2.29 8.81 -3.37
CA THR A 47 2.55 8.46 -4.77
C THR A 47 2.80 6.97 -4.92
N THR A 48 3.44 6.33 -3.93
CA THR A 48 3.63 4.87 -3.88
C THR A 48 2.30 4.13 -3.79
N TYR A 49 1.41 4.50 -2.87
CA TYR A 49 0.15 3.79 -2.68
C TYR A 49 -0.78 3.92 -3.89
N LYS A 50 -0.84 5.11 -4.51
CA LYS A 50 -1.57 5.31 -5.76
C LYS A 50 -1.07 4.35 -6.85
N GLU A 51 0.25 4.21 -6.99
CA GLU A 51 0.82 3.29 -7.98
C GLU A 51 0.59 1.83 -7.63
N LEU A 52 0.65 1.43 -6.35
CA LEU A 52 0.31 0.05 -5.94
C LEU A 52 -1.13 -0.32 -6.32
N ILE A 53 -2.07 0.61 -6.17
CA ILE A 53 -3.47 0.42 -6.61
C ILE A 53 -3.52 0.25 -8.13
N ASN A 54 -2.79 1.07 -8.90
CA ASN A 54 -2.74 0.94 -10.36
C ASN A 54 -2.19 -0.42 -10.80
N LEU A 55 -1.09 -0.88 -10.20
CA LEU A 55 -0.45 -2.16 -10.53
C LEU A 55 -1.34 -3.35 -10.18
N TYR A 56 -2.11 -3.26 -9.09
CA TYR A 56 -3.13 -4.25 -8.75
C TYR A 56 -4.25 -4.29 -9.81
N GLN A 57 -4.77 -3.13 -10.21
CA GLN A 57 -5.81 -3.03 -11.24
C GLN A 57 -5.34 -3.54 -12.60
N GLN A 58 -4.04 -3.46 -12.88
CA GLN A 58 -3.41 -4.00 -14.09
C GLN A 58 -3.13 -5.51 -13.98
N GLY A 59 -3.37 -6.15 -12.84
CA GLY A 59 -3.10 -7.56 -12.60
C GLY A 59 -1.61 -7.90 -12.43
N GLU A 60 -0.74 -6.90 -12.22
CA GLU A 60 0.70 -7.10 -12.06
C GLU A 60 1.08 -7.63 -10.66
N VAL A 61 0.17 -7.57 -9.70
CA VAL A 61 0.36 -8.05 -8.32
C VAL A 61 -0.95 -8.52 -7.71
N SER A 62 -0.88 -9.52 -6.85
CA SER A 62 -2.00 -9.93 -5.98
C SER A 62 -1.64 -9.71 -4.52
N PHE A 63 -2.59 -9.14 -3.77
CA PHE A 63 -2.45 -8.92 -2.33
C PHE A 63 -3.19 -9.97 -1.48
N LYS A 64 -3.67 -11.06 -2.08
CA LYS A 64 -4.46 -12.11 -1.41
C LYS A 64 -3.79 -12.68 -0.15
N HIS A 65 -2.47 -12.77 -0.14
CA HIS A 65 -1.68 -13.30 0.97
C HIS A 65 -0.68 -12.26 1.52
N VAL A 66 -1.03 -10.98 1.40
CA VAL A 66 -0.25 -9.88 1.97
C VAL A 66 -0.95 -9.41 3.24
N VAL A 67 -0.22 -9.36 4.35
CA VAL A 67 -0.68 -8.83 5.63
C VAL A 67 -0.04 -7.47 5.83
N THR A 68 -0.85 -6.44 6.05
CA THR A 68 -0.37 -5.08 6.29
C THR A 68 -0.48 -4.69 7.75
N PHE A 69 0.39 -3.78 8.18
CA PHE A 69 0.28 -3.11 9.46
C PHE A 69 0.80 -1.68 9.33
N ASN A 70 0.17 -0.73 10.05
CA ASN A 70 0.69 0.63 10.11
C ASN A 70 1.94 0.66 10.99
N MET A 71 2.97 1.35 10.55
CA MET A 71 4.22 1.48 11.33
C MET A 71 4.09 2.48 12.48
N ASP A 72 3.21 3.45 12.33
CA ASP A 72 2.97 4.57 13.21
C ASP A 72 1.53 5.07 12.99
N GLU A 73 0.98 5.80 13.96
CA GLU A 73 -0.36 6.38 13.85
C GLU A 73 -0.47 7.68 14.66
N TYR A 74 -1.30 8.61 14.20
CA TYR A 74 -1.56 9.84 14.94
C TYR A 74 -2.42 9.58 16.17
N VAL A 75 -1.91 9.94 17.34
CA VAL A 75 -2.62 9.80 18.62
C VAL A 75 -3.67 10.91 18.78
N GLY A 76 -4.88 10.56 19.24
CA GLY A 76 -5.91 11.51 19.61
C GLY A 76 -6.77 12.04 18.46
N ILE A 77 -6.65 11.45 17.27
CA ILE A 77 -7.54 11.74 16.14
C ILE A 77 -8.58 10.62 16.08
N ASP A 78 -9.87 11.00 16.05
CA ASP A 78 -10.96 10.05 15.81
C ASP A 78 -10.75 9.38 14.44
N LEU A 79 -10.97 8.06 14.36
CA LEU A 79 -10.93 7.28 13.13
C LEU A 79 -11.83 7.90 12.04
N SER A 80 -12.94 8.54 12.43
CA SER A 80 -13.83 9.26 11.51
C SER A 80 -13.17 10.53 10.93
N ILE A 81 -12.39 11.26 11.73
CA ILE A 81 -11.70 12.51 11.36
C ILE A 81 -10.34 12.23 10.69
N GLN A 82 -9.72 11.07 10.97
CA GLN A 82 -8.60 10.55 10.17
C GLN A 82 -9.03 10.31 8.72
N SER A 83 -10.32 10.06 8.46
CA SER A 83 -10.85 10.08 7.10
C SER A 83 -10.71 11.46 6.47
N LEU A 84 -11.06 12.55 7.16
CA LEU A 84 -11.23 13.89 6.54
C LEU A 84 -10.02 14.82 6.66
N THR A 85 -9.13 14.63 7.63
CA THR A 85 -7.89 15.42 7.81
C THR A 85 -6.63 14.64 7.43
N ALA A 86 -6.75 13.33 7.22
CA ALA A 86 -5.78 12.48 6.53
C ALA A 86 -6.41 11.80 5.29
N LEU A 87 -7.27 12.52 4.57
CA LEU A 87 -7.98 12.10 3.34
C LEU A 87 -7.06 11.84 2.13
N SER A 88 -5.75 11.80 2.33
CA SER A 88 -4.83 11.13 1.40
C SER A 88 -4.14 9.95 2.06
N CYS A 89 -3.70 10.06 3.33
CA CYS A 89 -2.62 9.22 3.86
C CYS A 89 -2.96 7.91 4.56
N ILE A 90 -4.04 7.81 5.33
CA ILE A 90 -4.12 6.76 6.36
C ILE A 90 -5.30 5.82 6.11
N THR A 91 -6.49 6.37 5.93
CA THR A 91 -7.68 5.58 5.58
C THR A 91 -7.64 5.09 4.13
N THR A 92 -6.86 5.73 3.27
CA THR A 92 -6.71 5.35 1.86
C THR A 92 -5.64 4.26 1.63
N SER A 93 -4.66 4.13 2.53
CA SER A 93 -3.56 3.18 2.31
C SER A 93 -3.78 1.81 2.92
N SER A 94 -4.36 1.77 4.12
CA SER A 94 -4.70 0.50 4.75
C SER A 94 -6.13 0.19 4.40
N THR A 95 -7.09 1.08 4.67
CA THR A 95 -8.50 0.81 4.40
C THR A 95 -8.92 0.98 2.95
N MET A 96 -8.28 1.76 2.04
CA MET A 96 -8.68 1.78 0.61
C MET A 96 -7.86 0.81 -0.25
N LEU A 97 -6.64 0.43 0.15
CA LEU A 97 -5.97 -0.75 -0.42
C LEU A 97 -6.71 -2.00 0.05
N ILE A 98 -7.02 -2.13 1.35
CA ILE A 98 -7.87 -3.22 1.87
C ILE A 98 -9.30 -3.11 1.36
N SER A 99 -9.98 -1.95 1.28
CA SER A 99 -11.39 -1.81 0.83
C SER A 99 -11.56 -1.90 -0.69
N LYS A 100 -10.67 -1.34 -1.51
CA LYS A 100 -10.75 -1.55 -2.96
C LYS A 100 -10.25 -2.93 -3.37
N MET A 101 -9.32 -3.55 -2.62
CA MET A 101 -9.00 -4.96 -2.81
C MET A 101 -10.09 -5.87 -2.25
N THR A 102 -10.68 -5.59 -1.09
CA THR A 102 -11.80 -6.41 -0.55
C THR A 102 -13.09 -6.21 -1.34
N THR A 103 -13.40 -5.05 -1.90
CA THR A 103 -14.62 -4.92 -2.75
C THR A 103 -14.48 -5.71 -4.06
N SER A 104 -13.26 -5.94 -4.56
CA SER A 104 -12.99 -6.85 -5.69
C SER A 104 -12.74 -8.31 -5.29
N ILE A 105 -12.29 -8.58 -4.07
CA ILE A 105 -12.01 -9.94 -3.56
C ILE A 105 -13.25 -10.57 -2.90
N PHE A 106 -14.16 -9.78 -2.33
CA PHE A 106 -15.41 -10.23 -1.73
C PHE A 106 -16.52 -10.50 -2.76
N LEU A 107 -16.25 -10.28 -4.05
CA LEU A 107 -17.12 -10.69 -5.16
C LEU A 107 -16.59 -11.91 -5.94
N MET A 108 -15.47 -12.51 -5.51
CA MET A 108 -14.87 -13.71 -6.11
C MET A 108 -14.58 -14.81 -5.07
N VAL A 109 -15.35 -14.83 -3.97
CA VAL A 109 -15.67 -16.01 -3.14
C VAL A 109 -17.16 -15.95 -2.83
#